data_AF-A0A9D5R084-F1
#
_entry.id   AF-A0A9D5R084-F1
#
_cell.length_a   1.000
_cell.length_b   1.000
_cell.length_c   1.000
_cell.angle_alpha   90.00
_cell.angle_beta   90.00
_cell.angle_gamma   90.00
#
_symmetry.space_group_name_H-M   'P 1'
#
loop_
_entity.id
_entity.type
_entity.pdbx_description
1 polymer ?
#
loop_
_entity_poly.entity_id
_entity_poly.type
_entity_poly.pdbx_seq_one_letter_code
_entity_poly.pdbx_strand_id
1 'polypeptide(L)'
;MGEKSNQEDSLFPAIADTQTRVFILCDGMGGHDYGEVASQTVCYSLGTYLSSCSSVDIPTFDTGLSKAYDALDSLDCDTDKTPGTTMTCLCINPDNFLVSHIGDSRIYHIRPSLFNAKTKRGGILYQSSDHSLVNDLLKAGEITPEEARDFPRKNVITRAMQPYLDRRFAADTYVFDNVASGDYFFLCSDGVMEHLFTDTLCEILASTTLNDIEKLRAIKIICQTGTRDNYSCWLIPVDRVQIINRLPTSSTILASEAGISEPKIPRRKKIAKAINSFFTNSEAWQIISFYIWIFLSIILVVFLLYIFLKLIPNYEPWPQR
;
A
#
# COMPACT_ATOMS: atom_id res chain seq x y z
N MET A 1 -19.18 -7.60 -7.68
CA MET A 1 -20.41 -6.85 -8.01
C MET A 1 -21.20 -6.61 -6.74
N GLY A 2 -21.31 -5.34 -6.33
CA GLY A 2 -22.24 -4.87 -5.31
C GLY A 2 -23.62 -4.65 -5.91
N GLU A 3 -24.30 -3.58 -5.48
CA GLU A 3 -25.68 -3.28 -5.87
C GLU A 3 -25.84 -2.59 -7.24
N LYS A 4 -24.74 -2.22 -7.91
CA LYS A 4 -24.75 -1.65 -9.27
C LYS A 4 -25.28 -2.64 -10.31
N SER A 5 -25.94 -2.12 -11.35
CA SER A 5 -26.44 -2.89 -12.49
C SER A 5 -25.37 -3.29 -13.51
N ASN A 6 -24.21 -2.62 -13.51
CA ASN A 6 -23.09 -2.88 -14.41
C ASN A 6 -21.78 -3.01 -13.62
N GLN A 7 -20.80 -3.70 -14.20
CA GLN A 7 -19.44 -3.81 -13.67
C GLN A 7 -18.51 -2.87 -14.48
N GLU A 8 -18.21 -1.73 -13.90
CA GLU A 8 -17.30 -0.70 -14.40
C GLU A 8 -15.84 -0.94 -13.94
N ASP A 9 -15.59 -1.83 -12.97
CA ASP A 9 -14.25 -2.29 -12.59
C ASP A 9 -13.66 -3.30 -13.59
N SER A 10 -12.39 -3.11 -13.97
CA SER A 10 -11.63 -4.01 -14.84
C SER A 10 -10.34 -4.52 -14.18
N LEU A 11 -10.05 -5.82 -14.34
CA LEU A 11 -8.84 -6.48 -13.85
C LEU A 11 -8.01 -7.03 -15.01
N PHE A 12 -6.69 -6.92 -14.90
CA PHE A 12 -5.75 -7.56 -15.82
C PHE A 12 -4.66 -8.31 -15.05
N PRO A 13 -4.29 -9.53 -15.48
CA PRO A 13 -5.01 -10.34 -16.47
C PRO A 13 -6.37 -10.79 -15.93
N ALA A 14 -7.28 -11.22 -16.79
CA ALA A 14 -8.58 -11.75 -16.33
C ALA A 14 -8.44 -13.00 -15.43
N ILE A 15 -7.37 -13.78 -15.65
CA ILE A 15 -6.99 -14.94 -14.85
C ILE A 15 -5.49 -14.87 -14.63
N ALA A 16 -5.07 -15.00 -13.36
CA ALA A 16 -3.66 -15.04 -12.99
C ALA A 16 -3.23 -16.47 -12.63
N ASP A 17 -1.96 -16.75 -12.90
CA ASP A 17 -1.27 -17.98 -12.53
C ASP A 17 0.10 -17.66 -11.90
N THR A 18 0.90 -18.69 -11.63
CA THR A 18 2.23 -18.54 -11.02
C THR A 18 3.28 -17.87 -11.91
N GLN A 19 3.01 -17.68 -13.21
CA GLN A 19 3.90 -17.00 -14.15
C GLN A 19 3.49 -15.55 -14.39
N THR A 20 2.31 -15.15 -13.92
CA THR A 20 1.78 -13.80 -14.05
C THR A 20 2.64 -12.81 -13.28
N ARG A 21 3.12 -11.77 -13.98
CA ARG A 21 3.99 -10.73 -13.40
C ARG A 21 3.37 -9.34 -13.36
N VAL A 22 2.26 -9.12 -14.07
CA VAL A 22 1.60 -7.82 -14.18
C VAL A 22 0.19 -7.97 -13.65
N PHE A 23 -0.17 -7.13 -12.69
CA PHE A 23 -1.51 -7.05 -12.13
C PHE A 23 -1.99 -5.61 -12.21
N ILE A 24 -3.16 -5.40 -12.80
CA ILE A 24 -3.77 -4.09 -12.93
C ILE A 24 -5.21 -4.17 -12.45
N LEU A 25 -5.65 -3.11 -11.79
CA LEU A 25 -7.05 -2.87 -11.47
C LEU A 25 -7.37 -1.42 -11.83
N CYS A 26 -8.43 -1.26 -12.62
CA CYS A 26 -8.97 0.03 -13.02
C CYS A 26 -10.43 0.10 -12.60
N ASP A 27 -10.81 1.16 -11.89
CA ASP A 27 -12.18 1.44 -11.47
C ASP A 27 -12.77 2.46 -12.44
N GLY A 28 -13.80 2.07 -13.18
CA GLY A 28 -14.43 2.87 -14.22
C GLY A 28 -15.44 3.84 -13.63
N MET A 29 -15.44 5.08 -14.11
CA MET A 29 -16.43 6.08 -13.72
C MET A 29 -16.93 6.84 -14.95
N GLY A 30 -18.24 7.01 -15.04
CA GLY A 30 -18.80 7.66 -16.23
C GLY A 30 -20.30 7.92 -16.24
N GLY A 31 -21.03 7.70 -15.14
CA GLY A 31 -22.45 8.05 -15.05
C GLY A 31 -23.38 7.47 -16.14
N HIS A 32 -22.94 6.43 -16.86
CA HIS A 32 -23.57 5.53 -17.85
C HIS A 32 -22.52 4.48 -18.29
N ASP A 33 -22.87 3.60 -19.24
CA ASP A 33 -22.11 2.44 -19.81
C ASP A 33 -20.75 2.78 -20.49
N TYR A 34 -20.04 3.81 -20.04
CA TYR A 34 -18.72 4.17 -20.56
C TYR A 34 -17.60 4.06 -19.51
N GLY A 35 -17.96 3.91 -18.23
CA GLY A 35 -16.98 3.64 -17.17
C GLY A 35 -16.27 2.30 -17.40
N GLU A 36 -17.03 1.26 -17.73
CA GLU A 36 -16.49 -0.06 -18.07
C GLU A 36 -15.62 -0.02 -19.33
N VAL A 37 -16.00 0.80 -20.32
CA VAL A 37 -15.25 0.90 -21.58
C VAL A 37 -13.89 1.56 -21.31
N ALA A 38 -13.87 2.64 -20.51
CA ALA A 38 -12.63 3.31 -20.12
C ALA A 38 -11.72 2.40 -19.29
N SER A 39 -12.27 1.76 -18.24
CA SER A 39 -11.49 0.88 -17.36
C SER A 39 -10.93 -0.32 -18.12
N GLN A 40 -11.73 -0.95 -18.98
CA GLN A 40 -11.30 -2.09 -19.77
C GLN A 40 -10.21 -1.70 -20.78
N THR A 41 -10.38 -0.55 -21.44
CA THR A 41 -9.41 -0.05 -22.44
C THR A 41 -8.05 0.21 -21.81
N VAL A 42 -8.01 0.92 -20.68
CA VAL A 42 -6.77 1.22 -19.96
C VAL A 42 -6.14 -0.07 -19.43
N CYS A 43 -6.93 -0.90 -18.74
CA CYS A 43 -6.45 -2.10 -18.08
C CYS A 43 -5.85 -3.09 -19.10
N TYR A 44 -6.53 -3.30 -20.24
CA TYR A 44 -6.07 -4.19 -21.30
C TYR A 44 -4.86 -3.63 -22.09
N SER A 45 -4.89 -2.35 -22.48
CA SER A 45 -3.81 -1.72 -23.25
C SER A 45 -2.50 -1.71 -22.46
N LEU A 46 -2.56 -1.24 -21.21
CA LEU A 46 -1.40 -1.18 -20.32
C LEU A 46 -0.89 -2.59 -19.99
N GLY A 47 -1.80 -3.48 -19.59
CA GLY A 47 -1.46 -4.85 -19.20
C GLY A 47 -0.78 -5.64 -20.32
N THR A 48 -1.29 -5.52 -21.54
CA THR A 48 -0.74 -6.19 -22.72
C THR A 48 0.66 -5.71 -23.04
N TYR A 49 0.87 -4.38 -23.04
CA TYR A 49 2.19 -3.80 -23.29
C TYR A 49 3.21 -4.22 -22.22
N LEU A 50 2.87 -4.07 -20.94
CA LEU A 50 3.78 -4.40 -19.84
C LEU A 50 4.12 -5.89 -19.79
N SER A 51 3.14 -6.77 -20.07
CA SER A 51 3.36 -8.22 -20.11
C SER A 51 4.30 -8.65 -21.24
N SER A 52 4.38 -7.88 -22.32
CA SER A 52 5.31 -8.12 -23.43
C SER A 52 6.75 -7.74 -23.10
N CYS A 53 6.97 -6.96 -22.04
CA CYS A 53 8.28 -6.53 -21.59
C CYS A 53 8.93 -7.58 -20.67
N SER A 54 10.25 -7.77 -20.80
CA SER A 54 10.99 -8.69 -19.92
C SER A 54 11.08 -8.17 -18.48
N SER A 55 11.18 -6.86 -18.33
CA SER A 55 11.22 -6.11 -17.07
C SER A 55 10.63 -4.73 -17.31
N VAL A 56 10.03 -4.14 -16.28
CA VAL A 56 9.37 -2.84 -16.34
C VAL A 56 10.07 -1.90 -15.36
N ASP A 57 10.87 -0.97 -15.89
CA ASP A 57 11.34 0.21 -15.16
C ASP A 57 10.36 1.38 -15.35
N ILE A 58 10.63 2.52 -14.71
CA ILE A 58 9.76 3.71 -14.78
C ILE A 58 9.59 4.20 -16.24
N PRO A 59 10.64 4.38 -17.06
CA PRO A 59 10.47 4.78 -18.46
C PRO A 59 9.64 3.81 -19.30
N THR A 60 9.82 2.50 -19.08
CA THR A 60 8.99 1.46 -19.73
C THR A 60 7.54 1.59 -19.30
N PHE A 61 7.29 1.76 -17.99
CA PHE A 61 5.95 1.98 -17.46
C PHE A 61 5.30 3.23 -18.07
N ASP A 62 5.99 4.37 -18.11
CA ASP A 62 5.48 5.62 -18.68
C ASP A 62 5.14 5.49 -20.17
N THR A 63 5.93 4.70 -20.91
CA THR A 63 5.64 4.37 -22.31
C THR A 63 4.33 3.56 -22.43
N GLY A 64 4.14 2.58 -21.54
CA GLY A 64 2.89 1.81 -21.46
C GLY A 64 1.70 2.67 -21.07
N LEU A 65 1.87 3.57 -20.10
CA LEU A 65 0.85 4.51 -19.67
C LEU A 65 0.45 5.46 -20.80
N SER A 66 1.41 5.97 -21.58
CA SER A 66 1.13 6.78 -22.76
C SER A 66 0.29 6.02 -23.79
N LYS A 67 0.62 4.74 -24.05
CA LYS A 67 -0.18 3.89 -24.95
C LYS A 67 -1.60 3.64 -24.43
N ALA A 68 -1.76 3.52 -23.11
CA ALA A 68 -3.08 3.38 -22.50
C ALA A 68 -3.91 4.66 -22.66
N TYR A 69 -3.30 5.84 -22.51
CA TYR A 69 -3.94 7.11 -22.83
C TYR A 69 -4.27 7.23 -24.32
N ASP A 70 -3.37 6.85 -25.23
CA ASP A 70 -3.64 6.88 -26.68
C ASP A 70 -4.83 5.98 -27.05
N ALA A 71 -4.94 4.81 -26.41
CA ALA A 71 -6.08 3.92 -26.58
C ALA A 71 -7.38 4.52 -26.04
N LEU A 72 -7.32 5.23 -24.91
CA LEU A 72 -8.45 5.94 -24.33
C LEU A 72 -8.91 7.12 -25.21
N ASP A 73 -7.97 7.90 -25.75
CA ASP A 73 -8.23 8.99 -26.71
C ASP A 73 -8.78 8.49 -28.06
N SER A 74 -8.62 7.19 -28.35
CA SER A 74 -9.18 6.58 -29.57
C SER A 74 -10.61 6.08 -29.38
N LEU A 75 -11.17 6.19 -28.18
CA LEU A 75 -12.56 5.83 -27.93
C LEU A 75 -13.48 6.91 -28.53
N ASP A 76 -14.37 6.46 -29.41
CA ASP A 76 -15.47 7.27 -29.93
C ASP A 76 -16.62 7.21 -28.92
N CYS A 77 -16.66 8.19 -28.01
CA CYS A 77 -17.71 8.31 -27.01
C CYS A 77 -18.63 9.46 -27.41
N ASP A 78 -19.77 9.15 -28.02
CA ASP A 78 -20.82 10.12 -28.33
C ASP A 78 -21.64 10.41 -27.06
N THR A 79 -21.02 11.12 -26.11
CA THR A 79 -21.61 11.38 -24.79
C THR A 79 -21.37 12.77 -24.27
N ASP A 80 -22.40 13.35 -23.65
CA ASP A 80 -22.33 14.61 -22.90
C ASP A 80 -21.45 14.50 -21.62
N LYS A 81 -21.03 13.29 -21.24
CA LYS A 81 -20.14 13.02 -20.09
C LYS A 81 -18.80 12.46 -20.56
N THR A 82 -17.72 12.84 -19.90
CA THR A 82 -16.38 12.31 -20.18
C THR A 82 -16.14 11.04 -19.35
N PRO A 83 -15.99 9.86 -19.97
CA PRO A 83 -15.67 8.65 -19.23
C PRO A 83 -14.26 8.76 -18.63
N GLY A 84 -14.05 8.06 -17.52
CA GLY A 84 -12.76 8.03 -16.87
C GLY A 84 -12.54 6.75 -16.11
N THR A 85 -11.31 6.53 -15.67
CA THR A 85 -10.99 5.39 -14.83
C THR A 85 -9.80 5.67 -13.94
N THR A 86 -9.76 5.03 -12.77
CA THR A 86 -8.56 4.91 -11.96
C THR A 86 -7.59 3.91 -12.60
N MET A 87 -6.37 3.83 -12.08
CA MET A 87 -5.42 2.79 -12.44
C MET A 87 -4.58 2.46 -11.22
N THR A 88 -4.47 1.18 -10.89
CA THR A 88 -3.47 0.62 -10.00
C THR A 88 -2.73 -0.48 -10.74
N CYS A 89 -1.40 -0.50 -10.62
CA CYS A 89 -0.57 -1.47 -11.32
C CYS A 89 0.52 -1.99 -10.37
N LEU A 90 0.74 -3.30 -10.41
CA LEU A 90 1.89 -3.98 -9.86
C LEU A 90 2.62 -4.74 -10.98
N CYS A 91 3.91 -4.48 -11.14
CA CYS A 91 4.81 -5.24 -11.98
C CYS A 91 5.87 -5.94 -11.12
N ILE A 92 5.97 -7.26 -11.27
CA ILE A 92 6.95 -8.11 -10.61
C ILE A 92 8.13 -8.31 -11.56
N ASN A 93 9.25 -7.64 -11.27
CA ASN A 93 10.49 -7.78 -12.01
C ASN A 93 11.39 -8.86 -11.37
N PRO A 94 12.45 -9.32 -12.07
CA PRO A 94 13.38 -10.29 -11.50
C PRO A 94 14.05 -9.85 -10.19
N ASP A 95 14.23 -8.54 -9.99
CA ASP A 95 15.03 -7.95 -8.92
C ASP A 95 14.29 -6.91 -8.06
N ASN A 96 13.09 -6.51 -8.47
CA ASN A 96 12.29 -5.53 -7.74
C ASN A 96 10.79 -5.67 -8.07
N PHE A 97 9.96 -4.89 -7.36
CA PHE A 97 8.54 -4.75 -7.62
C PHE A 97 8.28 -3.27 -7.92
N LEU A 98 7.61 -2.98 -9.03
CA LEU A 98 7.16 -1.63 -9.38
C LEU A 98 5.66 -1.54 -9.11
N VAL A 99 5.25 -0.55 -8.32
CA VAL A 99 3.84 -0.20 -8.14
C VAL A 99 3.57 1.17 -8.73
N SER A 100 2.38 1.37 -9.28
CA SER A 100 1.98 2.67 -9.81
C SER A 100 0.49 2.89 -9.65
N HIS A 101 0.06 4.10 -9.29
CA HIS A 101 -1.37 4.42 -9.19
C HIS A 101 -1.77 5.81 -9.72
N ILE A 102 -3.02 5.91 -10.18
CA ILE A 102 -3.75 7.13 -10.51
C ILE A 102 -5.19 6.95 -10.00
N GLY A 103 -5.63 7.78 -9.06
CA GLY A 103 -7.00 7.78 -8.55
C GLY A 103 -7.03 7.45 -7.08
N ASP A 104 -8.17 6.97 -6.62
CA ASP A 104 -8.44 6.58 -5.24
C ASP A 104 -8.61 5.06 -5.04
N SER A 105 -8.54 4.26 -6.11
CA SER A 105 -8.19 2.84 -5.97
C SER A 105 -6.80 2.71 -5.32
N ARG A 106 -6.62 1.71 -4.46
CA ARG A 106 -5.44 1.61 -3.59
C ARG A 106 -4.56 0.40 -3.85
N ILE A 107 -3.27 0.59 -3.58
CA ILE A 107 -2.25 -0.46 -3.53
C ILE A 107 -1.71 -0.51 -2.10
N TYR A 108 -1.67 -1.72 -1.53
CA TYR A 108 -1.01 -2.00 -0.26
C TYR A 108 0.14 -2.99 -0.47
N HIS A 109 1.27 -2.76 0.18
CA HIS A 109 2.31 -3.77 0.43
C HIS A 109 2.30 -4.08 1.92
N ILE A 110 1.96 -5.32 2.27
CA ILE A 110 1.73 -5.75 3.64
C ILE A 110 2.64 -6.92 3.97
N ARG A 111 3.38 -6.82 5.07
CA ARG A 111 4.18 -7.87 5.70
C ARG A 111 3.48 -8.33 6.98
N PRO A 112 2.67 -9.40 6.94
CA PRO A 112 1.86 -9.80 8.08
C PRO A 112 2.68 -10.22 9.31
N SER A 113 3.95 -10.61 9.14
CA SER A 113 4.85 -10.90 10.26
C SER A 113 5.17 -9.70 11.15
N LEU A 114 4.89 -8.47 10.69
CA LEU A 114 5.02 -7.24 11.49
C LEU A 114 3.69 -6.82 12.15
N PHE A 115 2.62 -7.60 12.00
CA PHE A 115 1.33 -7.31 12.61
C PHE A 115 1.38 -7.50 14.14
N ASN A 116 0.89 -6.51 14.89
CA ASN A 116 0.77 -6.58 16.34
C ASN A 116 -0.69 -6.75 16.76
N ALA A 117 -1.05 -7.99 17.11
CA ALA A 117 -2.41 -8.36 17.52
C ALA A 117 -2.96 -7.58 18.73
N LYS A 118 -2.10 -7.08 19.63
CA LYS A 118 -2.56 -6.28 20.79
C LYS A 118 -3.02 -4.88 20.37
N THR A 119 -2.31 -4.29 19.43
CA THR A 119 -2.58 -2.91 18.96
C THR A 119 -3.44 -2.87 17.71
N LYS A 120 -3.67 -4.03 17.07
CA LYS A 120 -4.24 -4.16 15.71
C LYS A 120 -3.51 -3.34 14.63
N ARG A 121 -2.30 -2.86 14.93
CA ARG A 121 -1.48 -2.05 14.04
C ARG A 121 -0.30 -2.85 13.52
N GLY A 122 0.14 -2.48 12.32
CA GLY A 122 1.40 -2.96 11.75
C GLY A 122 1.20 -3.96 10.62
N GLY A 123 2.26 -4.10 9.84
CA GLY A 123 2.31 -4.91 8.62
C GLY A 123 2.36 -4.08 7.35
N ILE A 124 1.78 -2.89 7.31
CA ILE A 124 1.78 -2.06 6.11
C ILE A 124 3.16 -1.43 5.91
N LEU A 125 3.80 -1.77 4.80
CA LEU A 125 5.06 -1.20 4.35
C LEU A 125 4.84 -0.06 3.36
N TYR A 126 3.77 -0.15 2.57
CA TYR A 126 3.35 0.90 1.65
C TYR A 126 1.83 0.90 1.49
N GLN A 127 1.26 2.10 1.34
CA GLN A 127 -0.11 2.35 0.94
C GLN A 127 -0.10 3.56 0.00
N SER A 128 -0.76 3.43 -1.16
CA SER A 128 -0.94 4.56 -2.08
C SER A 128 -1.75 5.69 -1.44
N SER A 129 -1.48 6.93 -1.85
CA SER A 129 -2.22 8.09 -1.37
C SER A 129 -3.26 8.50 -2.39
N ASP A 130 -4.54 8.49 -2.01
CA ASP A 130 -5.66 8.75 -2.92
C ASP A 130 -5.51 10.11 -3.61
N HIS A 131 -5.75 10.14 -4.91
CA HIS A 131 -5.95 11.39 -5.64
C HIS A 131 -7.39 11.85 -5.48
N SER A 132 -7.75 12.33 -4.29
CA SER A 132 -9.10 12.80 -3.95
C SER A 132 -9.07 14.18 -3.30
N LEU A 133 -10.16 14.93 -3.46
CA LEU A 133 -10.30 16.29 -2.92
C LEU A 133 -10.07 16.31 -1.40
N VAL A 134 -10.65 15.35 -0.69
CA VAL A 134 -10.50 15.24 0.77
C VAL A 134 -9.05 15.00 1.15
N ASN A 135 -8.35 14.11 0.44
CA ASN A 135 -6.95 13.84 0.73
C ASN A 135 -6.05 15.04 0.39
N ASP A 136 -6.34 15.76 -0.69
CA ASP A 136 -5.62 16.98 -1.07
C ASP A 136 -5.81 18.09 -0.03
N LEU A 137 -7.04 18.27 0.50
CA LEU A 137 -7.33 19.22 1.58
C LEU A 137 -6.66 18.83 2.91
N LEU A 138 -6.64 17.54 3.25
CA LEU A 138 -5.93 17.02 4.43
C LEU A 138 -4.43 17.31 4.34
N LYS A 139 -3.82 17.03 3.19
CA LYS A 139 -2.39 17.29 2.94
C LYS A 139 -2.05 18.78 3.01
N ALA A 140 -2.98 19.64 2.56
CA ALA A 140 -2.83 21.09 2.66
C ALA A 140 -3.05 21.63 4.09
N GLY A 141 -3.58 20.81 5.00
CA GLY A 141 -3.93 21.23 6.37
C GLY A 141 -5.20 22.08 6.44
N GLU A 142 -6.01 22.07 5.38
CA GLU A 142 -7.25 22.86 5.27
C GLU A 142 -8.42 22.21 6.03
N ILE A 143 -8.35 20.90 6.25
CA ILE A 143 -9.30 20.13 7.06
C ILE A 143 -8.57 19.16 7.98
N THR A 144 -9.23 18.79 9.07
CA THR A 144 -8.77 17.77 10.03
C THR A 144 -9.20 16.36 9.60
N PRO A 145 -8.54 15.29 10.10
CA PRO A 145 -8.98 13.91 9.87
C PRO A 145 -10.42 13.63 10.33
N GLU A 146 -10.90 14.34 11.33
CA GLU A 146 -12.27 14.26 11.82
C GLU A 146 -13.24 14.88 10.81
N GLU A 147 -12.94 16.09 10.31
CA GLU A 147 -13.76 16.78 9.30
C GLU A 147 -13.78 16.03 7.96
N ALA A 148 -12.69 15.35 7.60
CA ALA A 148 -12.59 14.56 6.38
C ALA A 148 -13.61 13.42 6.31
N ARG A 149 -14.03 12.85 7.44
CA ARG A 149 -14.95 11.68 7.47
C ARG A 149 -16.33 12.00 6.92
N ASP A 150 -16.82 13.19 7.25
CA ASP A 150 -18.16 13.68 6.89
C ASP A 150 -18.10 14.79 5.85
N PHE A 151 -16.94 14.97 5.19
CA PHE A 151 -16.72 16.06 4.24
C PHE A 151 -17.71 15.98 3.06
N PRO A 152 -18.42 17.07 2.74
CA PRO A 152 -19.27 17.11 1.55
C PRO A 152 -18.42 16.85 0.31
N ARG A 153 -18.84 15.94 -0.57
CA ARG A 153 -18.10 15.55 -1.78
C ARG A 153 -16.84 14.71 -1.52
N LYS A 154 -16.84 13.89 -0.47
CA LYS A 154 -15.74 12.95 -0.17
C LYS A 154 -15.35 11.98 -1.31
N ASN A 155 -16.26 11.73 -2.25
CA ASN A 155 -16.03 10.86 -3.42
C ASN A 155 -15.49 11.62 -4.65
N VAL A 156 -15.01 12.87 -4.50
CA VAL A 156 -14.45 13.61 -5.64
C VAL A 156 -12.99 13.24 -5.84
N ILE A 157 -12.73 12.53 -6.93
CA ILE A 157 -11.39 12.20 -7.43
C ILE A 157 -10.77 13.44 -8.10
N THR A 158 -9.51 13.72 -7.81
CA THR A 158 -8.74 14.86 -8.37
C THR A 158 -7.82 14.45 -9.51
N ARG A 159 -7.52 13.16 -9.68
CA ARG A 159 -6.80 12.62 -10.85
C ARG A 159 -7.39 11.31 -11.30
N ALA A 160 -7.68 11.21 -12.59
CA ALA A 160 -8.09 9.98 -13.24
C ALA A 160 -7.59 9.94 -14.68
N MET A 161 -7.56 8.76 -15.28
CA MET A 161 -7.35 8.62 -16.71
C MET A 161 -8.64 8.96 -17.44
N GLN A 162 -8.61 9.99 -18.28
CA GLN A 162 -9.75 10.45 -19.08
C GLN A 162 -9.27 10.75 -20.50
N PRO A 163 -10.13 10.57 -21.53
CA PRO A 163 -9.78 10.89 -22.89
C PRO A 163 -9.68 12.41 -23.08
N TYR A 164 -8.89 12.83 -24.07
CA TYR A 164 -8.79 14.21 -24.57
C TYR A 164 -8.38 15.25 -23.52
N LEU A 165 -7.65 14.86 -22.47
CA LEU A 165 -7.10 15.80 -21.49
C LEU A 165 -6.01 16.65 -22.16
N ASP A 166 -6.10 17.99 -22.01
CA ASP A 166 -5.03 18.93 -22.40
C ASP A 166 -3.66 18.53 -21.83
N ARG A 167 -3.69 17.99 -20.60
CA ARG A 167 -2.52 17.43 -19.94
C ARG A 167 -2.88 16.12 -19.26
N ARG A 168 -2.30 15.02 -19.76
CA ARG A 168 -2.37 13.70 -19.15
C ARG A 168 -1.71 13.71 -17.75
N PHE A 169 -2.32 13.02 -16.80
CA PHE A 169 -1.75 12.87 -15.45
C PHE A 169 -0.61 11.84 -15.48
N ALA A 170 0.50 12.16 -14.83
CA ALA A 170 1.52 11.16 -14.52
C ALA A 170 1.02 10.27 -13.38
N ALA A 171 1.49 9.02 -13.36
CA ALA A 171 1.22 8.14 -12.24
C ALA A 171 2.21 8.37 -11.10
N ASP A 172 1.76 8.12 -9.87
CA ASP A 172 2.65 8.04 -8.72
C ASP A 172 3.26 6.62 -8.71
N THR A 173 4.56 6.52 -8.98
CA THR A 173 5.27 5.24 -9.17
C THR A 173 6.35 5.02 -8.11
N TYR A 174 6.41 3.82 -7.54
CA TYR A 174 7.39 3.41 -6.53
C TYR A 174 8.01 2.06 -6.89
N VAL A 175 9.29 1.88 -6.55
CA VAL A 175 10.04 0.63 -6.75
C VAL A 175 10.48 0.09 -5.41
N PHE A 176 10.18 -1.18 -5.14
CA PHE A 176 10.56 -1.90 -3.93
C PHE A 176 11.55 -3.02 -4.25
N ASP A 177 12.70 -3.00 -3.59
CA ASP A 177 13.77 -4.01 -3.69
C ASP A 177 13.88 -4.89 -2.43
N ASN A 178 13.08 -4.60 -1.40
CA ASN A 178 13.14 -5.22 -0.07
C ASN A 178 11.90 -6.07 0.27
N VAL A 179 11.21 -6.58 -0.74
CA VAL A 179 10.09 -7.51 -0.60
C VAL A 179 10.59 -8.85 -0.03
N ALA A 180 9.82 -9.43 0.89
CA ALA A 180 10.16 -10.69 1.55
C ALA A 180 9.10 -11.76 1.33
N SER A 181 9.50 -13.02 1.47
CA SER A 181 8.55 -14.14 1.51
C SER A 181 7.51 -13.93 2.62
N GLY A 182 6.25 -14.22 2.30
CA GLY A 182 5.10 -13.99 3.18
C GLY A 182 4.53 -12.57 3.08
N ASP A 183 5.12 -11.66 2.32
CA ASP A 183 4.50 -10.37 2.00
C ASP A 183 3.29 -10.57 1.09
N TYR A 184 2.39 -9.59 1.10
CA TYR A 184 1.23 -9.50 0.22
C TYR A 184 1.23 -8.15 -0.48
N PHE A 185 0.90 -8.17 -1.77
CA PHE A 185 0.38 -7.00 -2.45
C PHE A 185 -1.15 -7.11 -2.55
N PHE A 186 -1.85 -6.03 -2.19
CA PHE A 186 -3.30 -5.95 -2.27
C PHE A 186 -3.69 -4.72 -3.08
N LEU A 187 -4.32 -4.91 -4.23
CA LEU A 187 -4.86 -3.84 -5.07
C LEU A 187 -6.38 -3.87 -4.92
N CYS A 188 -7.04 -2.73 -4.73
CA CYS A 188 -8.50 -2.70 -4.59
C CYS A 188 -9.14 -1.42 -5.12
N SER A 189 -10.35 -1.54 -5.68
CA SER A 189 -11.24 -0.40 -5.96
C SER A 189 -11.81 0.19 -4.67
N ASP A 190 -12.45 1.35 -4.78
CA ASP A 190 -13.02 2.05 -3.62
C ASP A 190 -14.17 1.28 -2.95
N GLY A 191 -14.93 0.51 -3.71
CA GLY A 191 -16.03 -0.29 -3.18
C GLY A 191 -15.56 -1.37 -2.19
N VAL A 192 -14.34 -1.88 -2.32
CA VAL A 192 -13.77 -2.77 -1.29
C VAL A 192 -13.59 -2.01 0.03
N MET A 193 -13.19 -0.75 -0.05
CA MET A 193 -12.84 0.10 1.09
C MET A 193 -14.06 0.71 1.77
N GLU A 194 -15.26 0.61 1.18
CA GLU A 194 -16.51 1.01 1.85
C GLU A 194 -16.72 0.30 3.19
N HIS A 195 -16.34 -0.99 3.25
CA HIS A 195 -16.54 -1.83 4.44
C HIS A 195 -15.27 -2.53 4.94
N LEU A 196 -14.25 -2.69 4.09
CA LEU A 196 -12.97 -3.27 4.51
C LEU A 196 -12.02 -2.18 5.01
N PHE A 197 -12.00 -1.98 6.32
CA PHE A 197 -11.00 -1.12 6.95
C PHE A 197 -9.60 -1.75 6.92
N THR A 198 -8.59 -0.90 6.85
CA THR A 198 -7.17 -1.28 6.77
C THR A 198 -6.72 -2.18 7.93
N ASP A 199 -7.16 -1.91 9.16
CA ASP A 199 -6.82 -2.74 10.34
C ASP A 199 -7.42 -4.16 10.20
N THR A 200 -8.66 -4.27 9.71
CA THR A 200 -9.33 -5.55 9.45
C THR A 200 -8.62 -6.33 8.35
N LEU A 201 -8.21 -5.65 7.26
CA LEU A 201 -7.39 -6.27 6.21
C LEU A 201 -6.10 -6.85 6.79
N CYS A 202 -5.37 -6.08 7.60
CA CYS A 202 -4.13 -6.55 8.23
C CYS A 202 -4.38 -7.76 9.15
N GLU A 203 -5.46 -7.75 9.92
CA GLU A 203 -5.86 -8.87 10.79
C GLU A 203 -6.16 -10.14 9.98
N ILE A 204 -6.90 -10.02 8.88
CA ILE A 204 -7.19 -11.14 7.96
C ILE A 204 -5.89 -11.70 7.38
N LEU A 205 -5.00 -10.85 6.87
CA LEU A 205 -3.76 -11.28 6.23
C LEU A 205 -2.76 -11.89 7.22
N ALA A 206 -2.76 -11.43 8.47
CA ALA A 206 -1.93 -11.97 9.55
C ALA A 206 -2.47 -13.26 10.16
N SER A 207 -3.71 -13.65 9.86
CA SER A 207 -4.27 -14.92 10.34
C SER A 207 -3.46 -16.12 9.84
N THR A 208 -2.97 -16.93 10.78
CA THR A 208 -2.25 -18.18 10.49
C THR A 208 -3.18 -19.38 10.34
N THR A 209 -4.47 -19.22 10.65
CA THR A 209 -5.48 -20.30 10.52
C THR A 209 -6.17 -20.30 9.16
N LEU A 210 -6.03 -19.22 8.39
CA LEU A 210 -6.62 -19.07 7.06
C LEU A 210 -5.54 -19.22 5.99
N ASN A 211 -5.82 -20.01 4.96
CA ASN A 211 -5.04 -19.96 3.72
C ASN A 211 -5.44 -18.76 2.84
N ASP A 212 -4.71 -18.50 1.75
CA ASP A 212 -4.94 -17.32 0.91
C ASP A 212 -6.34 -17.27 0.27
N ILE A 213 -6.90 -18.44 -0.08
CA ILE A 213 -8.26 -18.54 -0.63
C ILE A 213 -9.29 -18.18 0.45
N GLU A 214 -9.08 -18.63 1.69
CA GLU A 214 -9.95 -18.32 2.82
C GLU A 214 -9.86 -16.84 3.21
N LYS A 215 -8.66 -16.24 3.16
CA LYS A 215 -8.46 -14.78 3.34
C LYS A 215 -9.25 -13.99 2.29
N LEU A 216 -9.13 -14.36 1.02
CA LEU A 216 -9.88 -13.73 -0.07
C LEU A 216 -11.40 -13.90 0.09
N ARG A 217 -11.86 -15.08 0.52
CA ARG A 217 -13.28 -15.31 0.84
C ARG A 217 -13.77 -14.42 1.99
N ALA A 218 -12.98 -14.26 3.05
CA ALA A 218 -13.33 -13.39 4.16
C ALA A 218 -13.48 -11.93 3.71
N ILE A 219 -12.54 -11.43 2.89
CA ILE A 219 -12.63 -10.11 2.26
C ILE A 219 -13.90 -9.98 1.42
N LYS A 220 -14.18 -10.98 0.57
CA LYS A 220 -15.37 -10.99 -0.28
C LYS A 220 -16.66 -10.94 0.54
N ILE A 221 -16.77 -11.70 1.63
CA ILE A 221 -17.96 -11.71 2.50
C ILE A 221 -18.19 -10.31 3.09
N ILE A 222 -17.14 -9.64 3.57
CA ILE A 222 -17.23 -8.27 4.10
C ILE A 222 -17.78 -7.32 3.04
N CYS A 223 -17.25 -7.36 1.82
CA CYS A 223 -17.71 -6.51 0.72
C CYS A 223 -19.18 -6.79 0.36
N GLN A 224 -19.58 -8.06 0.31
CA GLN A 224 -20.95 -8.47 -0.02
C GLN A 224 -22.01 -7.97 0.97
N THR A 225 -21.63 -7.75 2.24
CA THR A 225 -22.60 -7.36 3.28
C THR A 225 -23.01 -5.90 3.29
N GLY A 226 -22.48 -5.05 2.39
CA GLY A 226 -22.89 -3.65 2.37
C GLY A 226 -22.39 -2.76 1.23
N THR A 227 -21.59 -3.28 0.29
CA THR A 227 -21.01 -2.42 -0.76
C THR A 227 -22.04 -2.07 -1.81
N ARG A 228 -22.25 -0.77 -2.03
CA ARG A 228 -23.18 -0.28 -3.06
C ARG A 228 -22.52 -0.22 -4.42
N ASP A 229 -21.21 0.01 -4.47
CA ASP A 229 -20.44 0.04 -5.71
C ASP A 229 -19.93 -1.33 -6.20
N ASN A 230 -19.26 -1.32 -7.34
CA ASN A 230 -18.39 -2.40 -7.75
C ASN A 230 -17.26 -2.57 -6.73
N TYR A 231 -16.89 -3.82 -6.48
CA TYR A 231 -15.78 -4.13 -5.59
C TYR A 231 -14.92 -5.19 -6.27
N SER A 232 -13.68 -4.83 -6.50
CA SER A 232 -12.70 -5.66 -7.16
C SER A 232 -11.38 -5.56 -6.41
N CYS A 233 -10.65 -6.67 -6.33
CA CYS A 233 -9.33 -6.67 -5.75
C CYS A 233 -8.43 -7.75 -6.32
N TRP A 234 -7.13 -7.51 -6.22
CA TRP A 234 -6.11 -8.54 -6.31
C TRP A 234 -5.55 -8.82 -4.92
N LEU A 235 -5.42 -10.10 -4.57
CA LEU A 235 -4.64 -10.56 -3.43
C LEU A 235 -3.45 -11.38 -3.95
N ILE A 236 -2.25 -10.83 -3.84
CA ILE A 236 -1.04 -11.39 -4.46
C ILE A 236 -0.05 -11.76 -3.35
N PRO A 237 -0.02 -13.04 -2.91
CA PRO A 237 0.95 -13.52 -1.94
C PRO A 237 2.35 -13.67 -2.56
N VAL A 238 3.37 -13.24 -1.84
CA VAL A 238 4.78 -13.48 -2.19
C VAL A 238 5.24 -14.77 -1.51
N ASP A 239 5.15 -15.91 -2.19
CA ASP A 239 5.56 -17.21 -1.63
C ASP A 239 7.07 -17.23 -1.31
N ARG A 240 7.91 -16.88 -2.30
CA ARG A 240 9.36 -16.95 -2.19
C ARG A 240 10.06 -15.82 -2.93
N VAL A 241 11.06 -15.24 -2.27
CA VAL A 241 12.02 -14.30 -2.87
C VAL A 241 13.38 -14.98 -2.96
N GLN A 242 13.94 -15.07 -4.17
CA GLN A 242 15.28 -15.61 -4.38
C GLN A 242 16.28 -14.46 -4.52
N ILE A 243 17.17 -14.31 -3.53
CA ILE A 243 18.28 -13.37 -3.63
C ILE A 243 19.34 -14.00 -4.53
N ILE A 244 19.37 -13.61 -5.80
CA ILE A 244 20.47 -13.98 -6.69
C ILE A 244 21.65 -13.08 -6.33
N ASN A 245 22.54 -13.58 -5.47
CA ASN A 245 23.86 -12.98 -5.29
C ASN A 245 24.62 -13.11 -6.62
N ARG A 246 24.51 -12.10 -7.50
CA ARG A 246 25.43 -11.97 -8.62
C ARG A 246 26.80 -11.69 -8.01
N LEU A 247 27.62 -12.73 -7.88
CA LEU A 247 29.07 -12.55 -7.76
C LEU A 247 29.50 -11.62 -8.91
N PRO A 248 30.32 -10.58 -8.66
CA PRO A 248 30.81 -9.74 -9.73
C PRO A 248 31.47 -10.64 -10.76
N THR A 249 30.95 -10.63 -11.98
CA THR A 249 31.48 -11.42 -13.08
C THR A 249 32.91 -10.99 -13.31
N SER A 250 33.86 -11.87 -12.97
CA SER A 250 35.27 -11.74 -13.35
C SER A 250 35.38 -11.83 -14.87
N SER A 251 35.15 -10.73 -15.55
CA SER A 251 35.39 -10.60 -16.98
C SER A 251 35.84 -9.18 -17.26
N THR A 252 37.15 -8.95 -17.08
CA THR A 252 38.09 -8.22 -17.96
C THR A 252 39.32 -7.84 -17.15
N ILE A 253 40.31 -8.74 -17.06
CA ILE A 253 41.72 -8.32 -16.89
C ILE A 253 42.50 -8.99 -18.01
N LEU A 254 42.44 -8.36 -19.18
CA LEU A 254 43.47 -8.44 -20.21
C LEU A 254 43.54 -7.05 -20.84
N ALA A 255 44.26 -6.14 -20.19
CA ALA A 255 44.91 -4.99 -20.83
C ALA A 255 45.96 -4.36 -19.89
N SER A 256 47.17 -4.29 -20.45
CA SER A 256 48.31 -3.43 -20.12
C SER A 256 49.02 -3.57 -18.76
N GLU A 257 50.12 -4.31 -18.80
CA GLU A 257 51.38 -3.87 -18.20
C GLU A 257 51.74 -2.47 -18.74
N ALA A 258 51.50 -1.44 -17.93
CA ALA A 258 52.22 -0.18 -18.01
C ALA A 258 52.16 0.46 -16.63
N GLY A 259 53.33 0.61 -16.00
CA GLY A 259 53.47 1.03 -14.62
C GLY A 259 52.79 2.37 -14.33
N ILE A 260 51.86 2.34 -13.39
CA ILE A 260 51.44 3.49 -12.61
C ILE A 260 51.34 3.00 -11.16
N SER A 261 52.09 3.68 -10.28
CA SER A 261 52.19 3.45 -8.84
C SER A 261 50.83 3.31 -8.16
N GLU A 262 50.71 2.30 -7.29
CA GLU A 262 49.55 2.06 -6.43
C GLU A 262 49.13 3.32 -5.64
N PRO A 263 47.87 3.77 -5.74
CA PRO A 263 47.31 4.64 -4.72
C PRO A 263 46.97 3.81 -3.48
N LYS A 264 47.62 4.12 -2.36
CA LYS A 264 47.30 3.56 -1.03
C LYS A 264 45.85 3.90 -0.64
N ILE A 265 44.94 2.94 -0.79
CA ILE A 265 43.59 3.02 -0.22
C ILE A 265 43.67 2.67 1.28
N PRO A 266 43.27 3.55 2.21
CA PRO A 266 43.36 3.28 3.64
C PRO A 266 42.36 2.22 4.08
N ARG A 267 42.88 1.21 4.80
CA ARG A 267 42.13 0.13 5.48
C ARG A 267 40.88 0.64 6.20
N ARG A 268 39.75 -0.03 5.90
CA ARG A 268 38.53 -0.11 6.73
C ARG A 268 38.87 -0.35 8.22
N LYS A 269 39.05 0.72 9.00
CA LYS A 269 39.14 0.65 10.47
C LYS A 269 38.42 1.79 11.21
N LYS A 270 37.66 2.65 10.54
CA LYS A 270 36.94 3.77 11.21
C LYS A 270 35.42 3.60 11.39
N ILE A 271 34.76 2.66 10.71
CA ILE A 271 33.30 2.46 10.88
C ILE A 271 32.97 1.57 12.09
N ALA A 272 33.78 0.54 12.36
CA ALA A 272 33.58 -0.32 13.53
C ALA A 272 33.84 0.39 14.89
N LYS A 273 34.64 1.46 14.90
CA LYS A 273 34.92 2.22 16.13
C LYS A 273 33.83 3.25 16.46
N ALA A 274 33.12 3.76 15.46
CA ALA A 274 32.00 4.70 15.64
C ALA A 274 30.72 3.98 16.11
N ILE A 275 30.49 2.75 15.68
CA ILE A 275 29.34 1.95 16.12
C ILE A 275 29.52 1.47 17.57
N ASN A 276 30.74 1.12 17.98
CA ASN A 276 31.01 0.70 19.35
C ASN A 276 31.06 1.85 20.37
N SER A 277 31.40 3.09 19.98
CA SER A 277 31.37 4.22 20.93
C SER A 277 29.98 4.80 21.15
N PHE A 278 28.99 4.44 20.32
CA PHE A 278 27.61 4.87 20.49
C PHE A 278 26.86 4.03 21.54
N PHE A 279 27.33 2.80 21.81
CA PHE A 279 26.71 1.86 22.75
C PHE A 279 27.29 1.89 24.18
N THR A 280 28.28 2.75 24.47
CA THR A 280 28.91 2.81 25.80
C THR A 280 28.88 4.21 26.43
N ASN A 281 27.77 4.94 26.29
CA ASN A 281 27.50 6.10 27.13
C ASN A 281 26.51 5.71 28.24
N SER A 282 27.03 5.62 29.47
CA SER A 282 26.31 5.15 30.66
C SER A 282 25.22 6.10 31.16
N GLU A 283 25.18 7.35 30.70
CA GLU A 283 24.21 8.34 31.19
C GLU A 283 22.81 8.17 30.61
N ALA A 284 22.69 7.82 29.32
CA ALA A 284 21.38 7.63 28.68
C ALA A 284 20.62 6.44 29.28
N TRP A 285 21.34 5.35 29.60
CA TRP A 285 20.76 4.18 30.25
C TRP A 285 20.34 4.46 31.70
N GLN A 286 21.07 5.28 32.44
CA GLN A 286 20.68 5.68 33.79
C GLN A 286 19.42 6.56 33.77
N ILE A 287 19.33 7.49 32.81
CA ILE A 287 18.15 8.35 32.64
C ILE A 287 16.92 7.51 32.25
N ILE A 288 17.05 6.60 31.28
CA ILE A 288 15.96 5.71 30.85
C ILE A 288 15.52 4.79 32.00
N SER A 289 16.47 4.22 32.76
CA SER A 289 16.18 3.38 33.92
C SER A 289 15.44 4.16 35.03
N PHE A 290 15.83 5.42 35.26
CA PHE A 290 15.18 6.30 36.24
C PHE A 290 13.73 6.61 35.86
N TYR A 291 13.45 6.93 34.59
CA TYR A 291 12.07 7.17 34.12
C TYR A 291 11.20 5.92 34.15
N ILE A 292 11.77 4.74 33.84
CA ILE A 292 11.06 3.46 33.98
C ILE A 292 10.68 3.20 35.43
N TRP A 293 11.56 3.49 36.39
CA TRP A 293 11.28 3.34 37.82
C TRP A 293 10.19 4.29 38.31
N ILE A 294 10.23 5.57 37.89
CA ILE A 294 9.16 6.54 38.19
C ILE A 294 7.82 6.05 37.65
N PHE A 295 7.78 5.61 36.39
CA PHE A 295 6.56 5.13 35.76
C PHE A 295 5.96 3.91 36.49
N LEU A 296 6.80 2.93 36.84
CA LEU A 296 6.37 1.74 37.60
C LEU A 296 5.88 2.10 39.01
N SER A 297 6.51 3.07 39.68
CA SER A 297 6.08 3.53 41.00
C SER A 297 4.74 4.26 40.97
N ILE A 298 4.46 5.06 39.93
CA ILE A 298 3.17 5.73 39.74
C ILE A 298 2.06 4.69 39.52
N ILE A 299 2.31 3.68 38.67
CA ILE A 299 1.36 2.57 38.44
C ILE A 299 1.03 1.85 39.75
N LEU A 300 2.04 1.57 40.58
CA LEU A 300 1.84 0.90 41.86
C LEU A 300 0.98 1.73 42.82
N VAL A 301 1.23 3.05 42.92
CA VAL A 301 0.44 3.94 43.77
C VAL A 301 -1.01 4.01 43.31
N VAL A 302 -1.25 4.16 42.00
CA VAL A 302 -2.62 4.18 41.44
C VAL A 302 -3.34 2.86 41.71
N PHE A 303 -2.64 1.74 41.56
CA PHE A 303 -3.19 0.41 41.84
C PHE A 303 -3.55 0.22 43.32
N LEU A 304 -2.69 0.67 44.23
CA LEU A 304 -2.96 0.63 45.67
C LEU A 304 -4.12 1.56 46.06
N LEU A 305 -4.23 2.74 45.45
CA LEU A 305 -5.32 3.68 45.66
C LEU A 305 -6.67 3.08 45.19
N TYR A 306 -6.64 2.40 44.04
CA TYR A 306 -7.80 1.70 43.50
C TYR A 306 -8.26 0.55 44.42
N ILE A 307 -7.32 -0.24 44.94
CA ILE A 307 -7.63 -1.29 45.93
C ILE A 307 -8.20 -0.67 47.20
N PHE A 308 -7.61 0.41 47.71
CA PHE A 308 -8.06 1.09 48.92
C PHE A 308 -9.49 1.63 48.75
N LEU A 309 -9.80 2.29 47.63
CA LEU A 309 -11.14 2.78 47.31
C LEU A 309 -12.18 1.66 47.21
N LYS A 310 -11.77 0.46 46.78
CA LYS A 310 -12.66 -0.72 46.76
C LYS A 310 -12.85 -1.40 48.11
N LEU A 311 -11.99 -1.14 49.09
CA LEU A 311 -12.05 -1.74 50.43
C LEU A 311 -12.76 -0.83 51.46
N ILE A 312 -13.12 0.40 51.10
CA ILE A 312 -13.95 1.27 51.94
C ILE A 312 -15.39 0.73 51.88
N PRO A 313 -15.99 0.28 53.01
CA PRO A 313 -17.37 -0.14 53.03
C PRO A 313 -18.28 1.05 52.70
N ASN A 314 -19.28 0.82 51.84
CA ASN A 314 -20.31 1.81 51.54
C ASN A 314 -20.97 2.28 52.84
N TYR A 315 -20.78 3.54 53.20
CA TYR A 315 -21.54 4.21 54.25
C TYR A 315 -23.00 4.30 53.80
N GLU A 316 -23.90 3.62 54.51
CA GLU A 316 -25.33 3.85 54.34
C GLU A 316 -25.70 5.26 54.82
N PRO A 317 -26.52 6.01 54.06
CA PRO A 317 -26.99 7.32 54.49
C PRO A 317 -27.99 7.18 55.65
N TRP A 318 -27.81 8.01 56.68
CA TRP A 318 -28.68 8.08 57.85
C TRP A 318 -30.15 8.37 57.47
N PRO A 319 -31.13 7.80 58.20
CA PRO A 319 -32.55 8.02 57.91
C PRO A 319 -32.94 9.46 58.23
N GLN A 320 -33.53 10.14 57.25
CA GLN A 320 -34.15 11.45 57.44
C GLN A 320 -35.39 11.31 58.34
N ARG A 321 -35.48 12.16 59.36
CA ARG A 321 -36.68 12.34 60.21
C ARG A 321 -37.60 13.38 59.61
#